data_AF-A0A6H2NI41-F1
#
_entry.id   AF-A0A6H2NI41-F1
#
_cell.length_a   1.000
_cell.length_b   1.000
_cell.length_c   1.000
_cell.angle_alpha   90.00
_cell.angle_beta   90.00
_cell.angle_gamma   90.00
#
_symmetry.space_group_name_H-M   'P 1'
#
loop_
_entity.id
_entity.type
_entity.pdbx_description
1 polymer ?
#
loop_
_entity_poly.entity_id
_entity_poly.type
_entity_poly.pdbx_seq_one_letter_code
_entity_poly.pdbx_strand_id
1 'polypeptide(L)'
;MTVKTEKLIYQIRQAQHLGQSIVSLAGLTDLNLVYAFATDTTLVINCRDYESLWQLDDAQIQLRHAINLAGLGISTIWIEKGGQLAYEF
;
A
#
# COMPACT_ATOMS: atom_id res chain seq x y z
N MET A 1 21.61 -16.45 9.50
CA MET A 1 20.31 -15.91 9.91
C MET A 1 19.56 -16.98 10.70
N THR A 2 18.69 -16.60 11.64
CA THR A 2 17.86 -17.59 12.36
C THR A 2 16.60 -17.89 11.55
N VAL A 3 16.01 -19.07 11.69
CA VAL A 3 14.74 -19.45 11.04
C VAL A 3 13.62 -18.43 11.31
N LYS A 4 13.65 -17.77 12.48
CA LYS A 4 12.69 -16.70 12.82
C LYS A 4 12.87 -15.46 11.95
N THR A 5 14.12 -15.07 11.68
CA THR A 5 14.45 -13.92 10.82
C THR A 5 13.98 -14.15 9.38
N GLU A 6 14.18 -15.36 8.86
CA GLU A 6 13.74 -15.72 7.50
C GLU A 6 12.22 -15.67 7.34
N LYS A 7 11.49 -16.23 8.31
CA LYS A 7 10.02 -16.17 8.33
C LYS A 7 9.50 -14.73 8.35
N LEU A 8 10.10 -13.87 9.18
CA LEU A 8 9.72 -12.46 9.26
C LEU A 8 9.95 -11.74 7.92
N ILE A 9 11.12 -11.92 7.30
CA ILE A 9 11.44 -11.31 6.00
C ILE A 9 10.46 -11.80 4.92
N TYR A 10 10.12 -13.09 4.93
CA TYR A 10 9.14 -13.64 4.00
C TYR A 10 7.77 -12.97 4.17
N GLN A 11 7.28 -12.84 5.41
CA GLN A 11 6.00 -12.17 5.70
C GLN A 11 6.00 -10.71 5.25
N ILE A 12 7.08 -9.97 5.50
CA ILE A 12 7.24 -8.57 5.04
C ILE A 12 7.14 -8.51 3.50
N ARG A 13 7.82 -9.42 2.79
CA ARG A 13 7.76 -9.46 1.32
C ARG A 13 6.37 -9.79 0.80
N GLN A 14 5.64 -10.70 1.46
CA GLN A 14 4.25 -11.01 1.09
C GLN A 14 3.33 -9.80 1.30
N ALA A 15 3.47 -9.11 2.44
CA ALA A 15 2.72 -7.88 2.71
C ALA A 15 3.01 -6.79 1.66
N GLN A 16 4.28 -6.62 1.29
CA GLN A 16 4.69 -5.68 0.24
C GLN A 16 4.14 -6.05 -1.14
N HIS A 17 4.24 -7.33 -1.51
CA HIS A 17 3.70 -7.82 -2.77
C HIS A 17 2.18 -7.62 -2.86
N LEU A 18 1.45 -7.89 -1.78
CA LEU A 18 0.02 -7.67 -1.72
C LEU A 18 -0.32 -6.18 -1.87
N GLY A 19 0.36 -5.30 -1.13
CA GLY A 19 0.20 -3.85 -1.26
C GLY A 19 0.44 -3.36 -2.70
N GLN A 20 1.54 -3.78 -3.31
CA GLN A 20 1.85 -3.44 -4.70
C GLN A 20 0.80 -3.96 -5.68
N SER A 21 0.26 -5.17 -5.45
CA SER A 21 -0.78 -5.75 -6.30
C SER A 21 -2.06 -4.92 -6.26
N ILE A 22 -2.46 -4.44 -5.08
CA ILE A 22 -3.64 -3.56 -4.93
C ILE A 22 -3.43 -2.24 -5.67
N VAL A 23 -2.27 -1.61 -5.51
CA VAL A 23 -1.91 -0.36 -6.22
C VAL A 23 -1.95 -0.56 -7.74
N SER A 24 -1.38 -1.66 -8.24
CA SER A 24 -1.42 -1.98 -9.67
C SER A 24 -2.83 -2.24 -10.18
N LEU A 25 -3.67 -2.93 -9.40
CA LEU A 25 -5.09 -3.15 -9.73
C LEU A 25 -5.90 -1.85 -9.74
N ALA A 26 -5.52 -0.86 -8.93
CA ALA A 26 -6.09 0.48 -8.95
C ALA A 26 -5.61 1.33 -10.15
N GLY A 27 -4.71 0.81 -10.99
CA GLY A 27 -4.16 1.51 -12.15
C GLY A 27 -3.08 2.54 -11.82
N LEU A 28 -2.48 2.45 -10.63
CA LEU A 28 -1.53 3.45 -10.11
C LEU A 28 -0.06 3.03 -10.30
N THR A 29 0.28 2.49 -11.47
CA THR A 29 1.60 1.89 -11.73
C THR A 29 2.73 2.90 -11.95
N ASP A 30 2.39 4.14 -12.30
CA ASP A 30 3.36 5.19 -12.68
C ASP A 30 3.68 6.16 -11.52
N LEU A 31 3.21 5.87 -10.31
CA LEU A 31 3.47 6.69 -9.13
C LEU A 31 4.91 6.54 -8.61
N ASN A 32 5.49 7.62 -8.10
CA ASN A 32 6.78 7.59 -7.39
C ASN A 32 6.61 7.04 -5.97
N LEU A 33 6.24 5.76 -5.87
CA LEU A 33 6.10 5.04 -4.61
C LEU A 33 7.46 4.60 -4.07
N VAL A 34 7.63 4.71 -2.75
CA VAL A 34 8.77 4.15 -2.03
C VAL A 34 8.46 2.71 -1.63
N TYR A 35 7.26 2.47 -1.12
CA TYR A 35 6.72 1.14 -0.85
C TYR A 35 5.19 1.19 -0.79
N ALA A 36 4.59 0.02 -1.00
CA ALA A 36 3.24 -0.28 -0.54
C ALA A 36 3.31 -1.58 0.25
N PHE A 37 2.53 -1.71 1.32
CA PHE A 37 2.30 -2.99 1.98
C PHE A 37 0.87 -3.08 2.52
N ALA A 38 0.37 -4.30 2.64
CA ALA A 38 -0.96 -4.56 3.16
C ALA A 38 -0.88 -5.47 4.39
N THR A 39 -1.66 -5.12 5.42
CA THR A 39 -1.99 -5.99 6.53
C THR A 39 -3.37 -6.60 6.31
N ASP A 40 -3.93 -7.23 7.34
CA ASP A 40 -5.31 -7.71 7.35
C ASP A 40 -6.36 -6.60 7.28
N THR A 41 -6.00 -5.40 7.75
CA THR A 41 -6.93 -4.29 8.01
C THR A 41 -6.52 -2.98 7.34
N THR A 42 -5.24 -2.83 6.98
CA THR A 42 -4.68 -1.56 6.49
C THR A 42 -3.85 -1.77 5.22
N LEU A 43 -4.10 -0.94 4.22
CA LEU A 43 -3.19 -0.73 3.09
C LEU A 43 -2.34 0.52 3.40
N VAL A 44 -1.03 0.38 3.45
CA VAL A 44 -0.11 1.51 3.59
C VAL A 44 0.57 1.78 2.26
N ILE A 45 0.56 3.03 1.82
CA ILE A 45 1.22 3.49 0.60
C ILE A 45 2.11 4.68 0.94
N ASN A 46 3.40 4.55 0.66
CA ASN A 46 4.37 5.61 0.87
C ASN A 46 4.85 6.17 -0.46
N CYS A 47 4.73 7.48 -0.65
CA CYS A 47 5.20 8.17 -1.83
C CYS A 47 6.38 9.11 -1.53
N ARG A 48 7.15 9.42 -2.58
CA ARG A 48 8.34 10.28 -2.46
C ARG A 48 8.00 11.77 -2.51
N ASP A 49 7.05 12.15 -3.35
CA ASP A 49 6.75 13.55 -3.69
C ASP A 49 5.27 13.91 -3.44
N TYR A 50 5.00 15.23 -3.49
CA TYR A 50 3.66 15.77 -3.29
C TYR A 50 2.73 15.54 -4.48
N GLU A 51 3.29 15.39 -5.69
CA GLU A 51 2.49 15.10 -6.88
C GLU A 51 1.84 13.72 -6.77
N SER A 52 2.62 12.70 -6.42
CA SER A 52 2.10 11.36 -6.16
C SER A 52 1.13 11.35 -4.98
N LEU A 53 1.36 12.18 -3.96
CA LEU A 53 0.45 12.32 -2.82
C LEU A 53 -0.92 12.84 -3.25
N TRP A 54 -0.99 13.82 -4.15
CA TRP A 54 -2.26 14.31 -4.69
C TRP A 54 -2.95 13.28 -5.58
N GLN A 55 -2.19 12.58 -6.43
CA GLN A 55 -2.76 11.52 -7.26
C GLN A 55 -3.37 10.37 -6.43
N LEU A 56 -2.77 10.05 -5.28
CA LEU A 56 -3.32 9.06 -4.33
C LEU A 56 -4.60 9.55 -3.64
N ASP A 57 -4.70 10.85 -3.37
CA ASP A 57 -5.91 11.48 -2.81
C ASP A 57 -7.08 11.37 -3.79
N ASP A 58 -6.83 11.67 -5.06
CA ASP A 58 -7.84 11.54 -6.12
C ASP A 58 -8.19 10.06 -6.44
N ALA A 59 -7.29 9.14 -6.13
CA ALA A 59 -7.42 7.71 -6.45
C ALA A 59 -8.01 6.85 -5.31
N GLN A 60 -8.52 7.45 -4.23
CA GLN A 60 -9.08 6.71 -3.10
C GLN A 60 -10.18 5.71 -3.50
N ILE A 61 -11.06 6.11 -4.42
CA ILE A 61 -12.16 5.26 -4.90
C ILE A 61 -11.60 4.04 -5.65
N GLN A 62 -10.60 4.25 -6.50
CA GLN A 62 -9.93 3.22 -7.29
C GLN A 62 -9.21 2.23 -6.38
N LEU A 63 -8.51 2.74 -5.35
CA LEU A 63 -7.87 1.91 -4.33
C LEU A 63 -8.91 1.06 -3.57
N ARG A 64 -10.03 1.65 -3.16
CA ARG A 64 -11.10 0.91 -2.49
C ARG A 64 -11.70 -0.17 -3.39
N HIS A 65 -11.93 0.14 -4.67
CA HIS A 65 -12.39 -0.84 -5.65
C HIS A 65 -11.39 -1.97 -5.83
N ALA A 66 -10.09 -1.68 -5.92
CA ALA A 66 -9.03 -2.69 -6.03
C ALA A 66 -8.99 -3.62 -4.80
N ILE A 67 -9.12 -3.06 -3.58
CA ILE A 67 -9.23 -3.84 -2.33
C ILE A 67 -10.43 -4.80 -2.39
N ASN A 68 -11.59 -4.30 -2.81
CA ASN A 68 -12.81 -5.11 -2.92
C ASN A 68 -12.69 -6.20 -3.99
N LEU A 69 -12.10 -5.88 -5.15
CA LEU A 69 -11.84 -6.84 -6.23
C LEU A 69 -10.87 -7.94 -5.80
N ALA A 70 -9.88 -7.61 -4.96
CA ALA A 70 -8.97 -8.58 -4.37
C ALA A 70 -9.62 -9.42 -3.25
N GLY A 71 -10.86 -9.12 -2.84
CA GLY A 71 -11.59 -9.84 -1.79
C GLY A 71 -11.00 -9.65 -0.39
N LEU A 72 -10.35 -8.51 -0.13
CA LEU A 72 -9.64 -8.24 1.12
C LEU A 72 -10.51 -7.48 2.12
N GLY A 73 -10.37 -7.81 3.41
CA GLY A 73 -11.07 -7.15 4.52
C GLY A 73 -10.44 -5.83 4.99
N ILE A 74 -9.66 -5.17 4.14
CA ILE A 74 -8.94 -3.94 4.49
C ILE A 74 -9.93 -2.79 4.62
N SER A 75 -10.04 -2.22 5.82
CA SER A 75 -10.90 -1.08 6.10
C SER A 75 -10.17 0.24 5.93
N THR A 76 -8.86 0.29 6.19
CA THR A 76 -8.10 1.53 6.27
C THR A 76 -7.10 1.67 5.12
N ILE A 77 -7.01 2.85 4.52
CA ILE A 77 -5.95 3.22 3.58
C ILE A 77 -5.12 4.33 4.23
N TRP A 78 -3.85 4.06 4.45
CA TRP A 78 -2.89 4.97 5.07
C TRP A 78 -1.91 5.45 4.02
N ILE A 79 -1.92 6.76 3.73
CA ILE A 79 -0.97 7.39 2.82
C ILE A 79 0.12 8.14 3.59
N GLU A 80 1.36 7.88 3.21
CA GLU A 80 2.56 8.48 3.80
C GLU A 80 3.39 9.21 2.74
N LYS A 81 4.09 10.26 3.18
CA LYS A 81 5.09 10.96 2.36
C LYS A 81 6.43 10.92 3.08
N GLY A 82 7.43 10.29 2.49
CA GLY A 82 8.78 10.21 3.08
C GLY A 82 8.81 9.56 4.48
N GLY A 83 7.87 8.64 4.76
CA GLY A 83 7.80 7.89 6.02
C GLY A 83 6.98 8.57 7.12
N GLN A 84 6.29 9.67 6.80
CA GLN A 84 5.37 10.34 7.71
C GLN A 84 3.94 10.21 7.19
N LEU A 85 3.00 9.88 8.08
CA LEU A 85 1.57 9.89 7.81
C LEU A 85 1.16 11.26 7.27
N ALA A 86 0.61 11.27 6.05
CA ALA A 86 -0.04 12.45 5.49
C ALA A 86 -1.52 12.48 5.86
N TYR A 87 -2.23 11.37 5.63
CA TYR A 87 -3.64 11.20 5.96
C TYR A 87 -4.07 9.72 5.91
N GLU A 88 -5.24 9.42 6.49
CA GLU A 88 -5.86 8.08 6.54
C GLU A 88 -7.35 8.14 6.15
N PHE A 89 -7.86 7.07 5.53
CA PHE A 89 -9.27 6.93 5.13
C PHE A 89 -9.82 5.52 5.39
#